data_AF-A0A6M2F825-F1
#
_entry.id   AF-A0A6M2F825-F1
#
_cell.length_a   1.000
_cell.length_b   1.000
_cell.length_c   1.000
_cell.angle_alpha   90.00
_cell.angle_beta   90.00
_cell.angle_gamma   90.00
#
_symmetry.space_group_name_H-M   'P 1'
#
loop_
_entity.id
_entity.type
_entity.pdbx_description
1 polymer ?
#
loop_
_entity_poly.entity_id
_entity_poly.type
_entity_poly.pdbx_seq_one_letter_code
_entity_poly.pdbx_strand_id
1 'polypeptide(L)'
;MVRYIRRGNPDAGFALFESESLKWPGFVEFDDVNGKVLTYSAQDSIYKVFDLKNYTMLYSISDKDVQEIKISPGIMLLILNRSSSYVPLKILSIEDGTILKDFHHLLHRNKKVDFIEQFNEKLLVKQENENLQILDVRHTGIREVSRTEFLTPSAFIFLYENQLFLTFRNRTVAVWNFRGELVTSFEDHLLWHPDCNTNNIYITSDQDLIISYCKADSDDQWMEGNAGSINISNILTGKCLAKINATNGSPKDEECSSSTGSSKQSRLMMRSTVAAALEDITALFYDEERNEIYTGNRHGLVHVWSN
;
A
#
# COMPACT_ATOMS: atom_id res chain seq x y z
N MET A 1 -6.21 -5.93 24.32
CA MET A 1 -6.60 -4.90 25.32
C MET A 1 -5.41 -4.61 26.24
N VAL A 2 -5.01 -3.35 26.35
CA VAL A 2 -3.80 -2.89 27.05
C VAL A 2 -3.86 -3.21 28.56
N ARG A 3 -2.79 -3.79 29.13
CA ARG A 3 -2.76 -4.27 30.53
C ARG A 3 -3.11 -3.20 31.56
N TYR A 4 -2.60 -1.98 31.39
CA TYR A 4 -2.83 -0.88 32.32
C TYR A 4 -4.29 -0.41 32.35
N ILE A 5 -4.94 -0.39 31.18
CA ILE A 5 -6.37 -0.10 31.06
C ILE A 5 -7.20 -1.16 31.78
N ARG A 6 -6.88 -2.45 31.60
CA ARG A 6 -7.57 -3.55 32.31
C ARG A 6 -7.43 -3.46 33.84
N ARG A 7 -6.32 -2.88 34.31
CA ARG A 7 -6.04 -2.71 35.74
C ARG A 7 -6.62 -1.41 36.33
N GLY A 8 -7.30 -0.59 35.53
CA GLY A 8 -7.85 0.69 35.98
C GLY A 8 -6.80 1.78 36.20
N ASN A 9 -5.57 1.59 35.71
CA ASN A 9 -4.46 2.54 35.86
C ASN A 9 -3.98 3.05 34.49
N PRO A 10 -4.82 3.80 33.75
CA PRO A 10 -4.44 4.28 32.42
C PRO A 10 -3.16 5.13 32.40
N ASP A 11 -2.84 5.78 33.53
CA ASP A 11 -1.67 6.67 33.66
C ASP A 11 -0.36 5.94 34.00
N ALA A 12 -0.37 4.61 34.12
CA ALA A 12 0.83 3.82 34.43
C ALA A 12 1.76 3.60 33.21
N GLY A 13 1.64 4.44 32.19
CA GLY A 13 2.61 4.50 31.10
C GLY A 13 3.98 4.93 31.61
N PHE A 14 5.02 4.57 30.88
CA PHE A 14 6.39 4.97 31.16
C PHE A 14 7.05 5.41 29.85
N ALA A 15 8.02 6.32 29.93
CA ALA A 15 8.75 6.77 28.77
C ALA A 15 9.76 5.71 28.32
N LEU A 16 9.92 5.60 27.00
CA LEU A 16 10.94 4.77 26.36
C LEU A 16 11.96 5.69 25.71
N PHE A 17 13.21 5.21 25.62
CA PHE A 17 14.29 5.88 24.88
C PHE A 17 14.55 7.32 25.36
N GLU A 18 14.46 7.59 26.66
CA GLU A 18 14.71 8.93 27.23
C GLU A 18 16.10 9.49 26.92
N SER A 19 17.08 8.62 26.62
CA SER A 19 18.42 8.99 26.18
C SER A 19 18.50 9.41 24.71
N GLU A 20 17.45 9.21 23.92
CA GLU A 20 17.44 9.45 22.48
C GLU A 20 16.81 10.78 22.10
N SER A 21 17.39 11.43 21.07
CA SER A 21 16.86 12.68 20.51
C SER A 21 15.99 12.38 19.28
N LEU A 22 14.73 12.03 19.52
CA LEU A 22 13.78 11.57 18.48
C LEU A 22 12.89 12.70 17.92
N LYS A 23 13.32 13.95 18.07
CA LYS A 23 12.56 15.10 17.52
C LYS A 23 12.72 15.12 16.01
N TRP A 24 11.63 15.41 15.30
CA TRP A 24 11.65 15.57 13.84
C TRP A 24 12.82 16.47 13.41
N PRO A 25 13.63 16.06 12.41
CA PRO A 25 13.42 14.94 11.49
C PRO A 25 13.91 13.57 12.00
N GLY A 26 14.29 13.43 13.27
CA GLY A 26 14.47 12.15 13.95
C GLY A 26 13.15 11.37 14.08
N PHE A 27 13.25 10.05 14.26
CA PHE A 27 12.10 9.16 14.30
C PHE A 27 12.35 7.89 15.12
N VAL A 28 11.26 7.18 15.41
CA VAL A 28 11.26 5.82 15.96
C VAL A 28 10.32 4.95 15.12
N GLU A 29 10.77 3.73 14.81
CA GLU A 29 10.03 2.73 14.07
C GLU A 29 10.05 1.41 14.84
N PHE A 30 8.87 0.85 15.11
CA PHE A 30 8.71 -0.43 15.78
C PHE A 30 8.52 -1.51 14.71
N ASP A 31 9.46 -2.44 14.65
CA ASP A 31 9.46 -3.55 13.70
C ASP A 31 9.21 -4.84 14.47
N ASP A 32 7.95 -5.25 14.52
CA ASP A 32 7.52 -6.47 15.21
C ASP A 32 7.93 -7.74 14.46
N VAL A 33 8.07 -7.67 13.13
CA VAL A 33 8.52 -8.79 12.27
C VAL A 33 9.93 -9.22 12.65
N ASN A 34 10.86 -8.26 12.80
CA ASN A 34 12.23 -8.55 13.23
C ASN A 34 12.41 -8.51 14.76
N GLY A 35 11.37 -8.11 15.50
CA GLY A 35 11.42 -7.92 16.94
C GLY A 35 12.43 -6.84 17.36
N LYS A 36 12.52 -5.76 16.58
CA LYS A 36 13.46 -4.65 16.80
C LYS A 36 12.74 -3.30 16.89
N VAL A 37 13.46 -2.31 17.40
CA VAL A 37 13.08 -0.89 17.30
C VAL A 37 14.24 -0.14 16.66
N LEU A 38 13.97 0.59 15.59
CA LEU A 38 14.93 1.47 14.94
C LEU A 38 14.66 2.91 15.41
N THR A 39 15.69 3.61 15.84
CA THR A 39 15.62 5.04 16.12
C THR A 39 16.62 5.80 15.28
N TYR A 40 16.28 7.03 14.90
CA TYR A 40 17.20 7.96 14.25
C TYR A 40 17.26 9.29 15.02
N SER A 41 18.47 9.68 15.44
CA SER A 41 18.77 11.01 15.96
C SER A 41 19.31 11.88 14.82
N ALA A 42 18.50 12.85 14.37
CA ALA A 42 18.94 13.81 13.36
C ALA A 42 20.06 14.74 13.86
N GLN A 43 20.07 15.03 15.17
CA GLN A 43 21.10 15.87 15.79
C GLN A 43 22.48 15.21 15.72
N ASP A 44 22.53 13.91 16.00
CA ASP A 44 23.79 13.17 16.05
C ASP A 44 24.12 12.48 14.72
N SER A 45 23.14 12.40 13.81
CA SER A 45 23.20 11.59 12.58
C SER A 45 23.51 10.12 12.88
N ILE A 46 22.82 9.55 13.88
CA ILE A 46 23.03 8.18 14.35
C ILE A 46 21.71 7.41 14.32
N TYR A 47 21.77 6.22 13.76
CA TYR A 47 20.74 5.21 13.94
C TYR A 47 21.13 4.27 15.07
N LYS A 48 20.14 3.83 15.85
CA LYS A 48 20.31 2.80 16.88
C LYS A 48 19.24 1.75 16.75
N VAL A 49 19.62 0.50 16.98
CA VAL A 49 18.73 -0.65 16.96
C VAL A 49 18.61 -1.20 18.37
N PHE A 50 17.38 -1.41 18.82
CA PHE A 50 17.05 -1.94 20.14
C PHE A 50 16.25 -3.24 20.01
N ASP A 51 16.34 -4.10 21.01
CA ASP A 51 15.45 -5.25 21.15
C ASP A 51 14.02 -4.80 21.52
N LEU A 52 13.00 -5.29 20.82
CA LEU A 52 11.62 -4.87 21.05
C LEU A 52 11.03 -5.37 22.37
N LYS A 53 11.53 -6.49 22.92
CA LYS A 53 10.96 -7.12 24.12
C LYS A 53 11.42 -6.40 25.40
N ASN A 54 12.67 -5.97 25.43
CA ASN A 54 13.29 -5.41 26.63
C ASN A 54 13.89 -4.00 26.43
N TYR A 55 13.85 -3.46 25.22
CA TYR A 55 14.35 -2.14 24.85
C TYR A 55 15.86 -1.94 25.11
N THR A 56 16.64 -3.01 25.13
CA THR A 56 18.10 -2.94 25.24
C THR A 56 18.70 -2.53 23.91
N MET A 57 19.61 -1.54 23.93
CA MET A 57 20.36 -1.13 22.75
C MET A 57 21.30 -2.27 22.30
N LEU A 58 21.19 -2.67 21.04
CA LEU A 58 21.96 -3.76 20.45
C LEU A 58 23.22 -3.21 19.76
N TYR A 59 23.03 -2.29 18.83
CA TYR A 59 24.12 -1.64 18.08
C TYR A 59 23.68 -0.30 17.50
N SER A 60 24.66 0.44 16.97
CA SER A 60 24.45 1.76 16.35
C SER A 60 25.13 1.86 14.99
N ILE A 61 24.51 2.62 14.08
CA ILE A 61 25.05 2.96 12.76
C ILE A 61 25.28 4.48 12.75
N SER A 62 26.55 4.89 12.67
CA SER A 62 26.98 6.30 12.72
C SER A 62 27.55 6.79 11.38
N ASP A 63 27.14 6.16 10.28
CA ASP A 63 27.61 6.50 8.94
C ASP A 63 26.80 7.71 8.42
N LYS A 64 27.47 8.86 8.32
CA LYS A 64 26.87 10.14 7.90
C LYS A 64 26.46 10.15 6.44
N ASP A 65 26.95 9.20 5.65
CA ASP A 65 26.58 9.07 4.27
C ASP A 65 25.27 8.30 4.08
N VAL A 66 24.67 7.75 5.14
CA VAL A 66 23.37 7.09 5.04
C VAL A 66 22.28 8.14 4.76
N GLN A 67 21.65 8.00 3.61
CA GLN A 67 20.52 8.83 3.18
C GLN A 67 19.19 8.21 3.63
N GLU A 68 19.08 6.89 3.52
CA GLU A 68 17.86 6.15 3.85
C GLU A 68 18.22 4.74 4.36
N ILE A 69 17.40 4.23 5.28
CA ILE A 69 17.43 2.83 5.71
C ILE A 69 16.08 2.22 5.39
N LYS A 70 16.09 1.04 4.76
CA LYS A 70 14.90 0.20 4.59
C LYS A 70 15.12 -1.09 5.36
N ILE A 71 14.08 -1.53 6.08
CA ILE A 71 14.11 -2.77 6.85
C ILE A 71 13.32 -3.85 6.11
N SER A 72 13.82 -5.08 6.15
CA SER A 72 13.14 -6.27 5.66
C SER A 72 13.41 -7.42 6.62
N PRO A 73 12.65 -8.54 6.55
CA PRO A 73 12.90 -9.68 7.40
C PRO A 73 14.37 -10.14 7.33
N GLY A 74 15.07 -10.10 8.47
CA GLY A 74 16.46 -10.52 8.64
C GLY A 74 17.54 -9.54 8.17
N ILE A 75 17.21 -8.47 7.44
CA ILE A 75 18.21 -7.56 6.85
C ILE A 75 17.79 -6.09 6.88
N MET A 76 18.78 -5.21 6.87
CA MET A 76 18.61 -3.77 6.59
C MET A 76 19.38 -3.38 5.34
N LEU A 77 18.76 -2.59 4.49
CA LEU A 77 19.41 -1.93 3.37
C LEU A 77 19.72 -0.48 3.75
N LEU A 78 21.00 -0.14 3.75
CA LEU A 78 21.47 1.24 3.84
C LEU A 78 21.66 1.76 2.43
N ILE A 79 20.95 2.84 2.10
CA ILE A 79 21.11 3.60 0.87
C ILE A 79 21.97 4.81 1.19
N LEU A 80 23.18 4.84 0.66
CA LEU A 80 24.12 5.92 0.93
C LEU A 80 23.97 7.06 -0.08
N ASN A 81 24.55 8.22 0.25
CA ASN A 81 24.64 9.39 -0.59
C ASN A 81 25.12 9.00 -1.99
N ARG A 82 24.24 9.18 -2.98
CA ARG A 82 24.52 8.79 -4.36
C ARG A 82 25.67 9.61 -4.95
N SER A 83 26.44 8.96 -5.81
CA SER A 83 27.38 9.60 -6.71
C SER A 83 26.70 9.96 -8.04
N SER A 84 27.44 10.59 -8.95
CA SER A 84 26.93 10.98 -10.28
C SER A 84 26.57 9.79 -11.17
N SER A 85 27.15 8.61 -10.94
CA SER A 85 26.98 7.43 -11.79
C SER A 85 26.71 6.12 -11.04
N TYR A 86 26.49 6.18 -9.73
CA TYR A 86 26.14 5.02 -8.93
C TYR A 86 25.55 5.45 -7.59
N VAL A 87 24.86 4.53 -6.92
CA VAL A 87 24.48 4.64 -5.51
C VAL A 87 25.18 3.55 -4.72
N PRO A 88 25.97 3.89 -3.68
CA PRO A 88 26.51 2.89 -2.76
C PRO A 88 25.40 2.30 -1.89
N LEU A 89 25.41 0.98 -1.72
CA LEU A 89 24.42 0.24 -0.97
C LEU A 89 25.12 -0.75 -0.04
N LYS A 90 24.68 -0.81 1.22
CA LYS A 90 25.16 -1.79 2.20
C LYS A 90 23.99 -2.58 2.73
N ILE A 91 24.17 -3.88 2.86
CA ILE A 91 23.20 -4.79 3.47
C ILE A 91 23.77 -5.27 4.77
N LEU A 92 23.04 -5.02 5.84
CA LEU A 92 23.40 -5.40 7.18
C LEU A 92 22.46 -6.49 7.67
N SER A 93 22.97 -7.37 8.51
CA SER A 93 22.16 -8.23 9.36
C SER A 93 21.40 -7.36 10.36
N ILE A 94 20.08 -7.51 10.44
CA ILE A 94 19.26 -6.78 11.42
C ILE A 94 19.58 -7.22 12.86
N GLU A 95 20.12 -8.42 13.06
CA GLU A 95 20.38 -8.99 14.38
C GLU A 95 21.55 -8.32 15.11
N ASP A 96 22.64 -8.04 14.39
CA ASP A 96 23.90 -7.60 14.98
C ASP A 96 24.59 -6.45 14.24
N GLY A 97 24.01 -5.97 13.14
CA GLY A 97 24.56 -4.88 12.33
C GLY A 97 25.76 -5.28 11.48
N THR A 98 26.09 -6.57 11.38
CA THR A 98 27.20 -7.04 10.55
C THR A 98 26.92 -6.78 9.07
N ILE A 99 27.93 -6.31 8.33
CA ILE A 99 27.81 -6.07 6.89
C ILE A 99 27.81 -7.41 6.17
N LEU A 100 26.67 -7.76 5.58
CA LEU A 100 26.49 -8.97 4.77
C LEU A 100 26.96 -8.76 3.33
N LYS A 101 26.74 -7.54 2.79
CA LYS A 101 27.15 -7.18 1.43
C LYS A 101 27.38 -5.68 1.32
N ASP A 102 28.38 -5.29 0.56
CA ASP A 102 28.67 -3.91 0.17
C ASP A 102 28.85 -3.88 -1.34
N PHE A 103 28.08 -3.03 -2.03
CA PHE A 103 28.11 -2.94 -3.48
C PHE A 103 27.66 -1.57 -3.99
N HIS A 104 28.09 -1.26 -5.21
CA HIS A 104 27.67 -0.07 -5.93
C HIS A 104 26.66 -0.47 -6.99
N HIS A 105 25.48 0.15 -6.96
CA HIS A 105 24.52 0.01 -8.03
C HIS A 105 24.75 1.12 -9.06
N LEU A 106 25.08 0.75 -10.29
CA LEU A 106 25.38 1.69 -11.36
C LEU A 106 24.12 2.45 -11.78
N LEU A 107 24.28 3.76 -11.97
CA LEU A 107 23.22 4.66 -12.40
C LEU A 107 23.64 5.38 -13.68
N HIS A 108 22.68 5.60 -14.56
CA HIS A 108 22.85 6.49 -15.69
C HIS A 108 23.08 7.92 -15.20
N ARG A 109 24.17 8.54 -15.68
CA ARG A 109 24.54 9.91 -15.34
C ARG A 109 23.48 10.91 -15.80
N ASN A 110 23.29 11.97 -15.04
CA ASN A 110 22.37 13.08 -15.34
C ASN A 110 20.90 12.68 -15.46
N LYS A 111 20.52 11.49 -14.98
CA LYS A 111 19.14 11.03 -14.93
C LYS A 111 18.63 11.02 -13.51
N LYS A 112 17.42 11.50 -13.31
CA LYS A 112 16.75 11.43 -12.01
C LYS A 112 16.49 9.96 -11.67
N VAL A 113 16.75 9.60 -10.41
CA VAL A 113 16.28 8.34 -9.83
C VAL A 113 14.82 8.55 -9.46
N ASP A 114 13.93 7.77 -10.06
CA ASP A 114 12.50 7.83 -9.79
C ASP A 114 12.20 7.19 -8.44
N PHE A 115 12.76 6.00 -8.18
CA PHE A 115 12.69 5.33 -6.89
C PHE A 115 13.78 4.26 -6.74
N ILE A 116 14.06 3.92 -5.48
CA ILE A 116 14.80 2.74 -5.05
C ILE A 116 13.93 2.10 -3.96
N GLU A 117 13.39 0.92 -4.21
CA GLU A 117 12.50 0.23 -3.27
C GLU A 117 12.99 -1.17 -2.95
N GLN A 118 12.79 -1.60 -1.70
CA GLN A 118 13.19 -2.91 -1.23
C GLN A 118 11.94 -3.76 -0.93
N PHE A 119 11.96 -5.00 -1.39
CA PHE A 119 11.02 -6.02 -0.99
C PHE A 119 11.77 -7.30 -0.65
N ASN A 120 11.81 -7.65 0.64
CA ASN A 120 12.67 -8.73 1.13
C ASN A 120 14.12 -8.49 0.64
N GLU A 121 14.57 -9.33 -0.28
CA GLU A 121 15.91 -9.30 -0.87
C GLU A 121 15.91 -8.84 -2.33
N LYS A 122 14.77 -8.36 -2.80
CA LYS A 122 14.66 -7.75 -4.12
C LYS A 122 14.81 -6.25 -3.97
N LEU A 123 15.71 -5.68 -4.76
CA LEU A 123 15.88 -4.25 -4.89
C LEU A 123 15.35 -3.83 -6.24
N LEU A 124 14.43 -2.87 -6.27
CA LEU A 124 13.85 -2.31 -7.48
C LEU A 124 14.43 -0.90 -7.65
N VAL A 125 15.11 -0.67 -8.77
CA VAL A 125 15.69 0.63 -9.10
C VAL A 125 15.13 1.10 -10.43
N LYS A 126 14.63 2.33 -10.46
CA LYS A 126 14.12 2.98 -11.67
C LYS A 126 14.70 4.36 -11.81
N GLN A 127 15.19 4.67 -13.01
CA GLN A 127 15.55 6.02 -13.41
C GLN A 127 14.61 6.52 -14.50
N GLU A 128 14.51 7.85 -14.58
CA GLU A 128 13.70 8.52 -15.58
C GLU A 128 14.09 8.08 -17.00
N ASN A 129 13.09 7.64 -17.77
CA ASN A 129 13.25 7.16 -19.15
C ASN A 129 14.22 5.97 -19.33
N GLU A 130 14.50 5.21 -18.27
CA GLU A 130 15.30 3.97 -18.30
C GLU A 130 14.48 2.73 -17.93
N ASN A 131 15.06 1.55 -18.10
CA ASN A 131 14.45 0.27 -17.72
C ASN A 131 14.25 0.18 -16.20
N LEU A 132 13.27 -0.61 -15.75
CA LEU A 132 13.22 -1.03 -14.35
C LEU A 132 14.29 -2.10 -14.15
N GLN A 133 15.12 -1.95 -13.13
CA GLN A 133 16.09 -2.96 -12.73
C GLN A 133 15.62 -3.64 -11.44
N ILE A 134 15.45 -4.96 -11.48
CA ILE A 134 15.12 -5.79 -10.32
C ILE A 134 16.33 -6.64 -10.00
N LEU A 135 16.95 -6.36 -8.87
CA LEU A 135 18.16 -7.03 -8.41
C LEU A 135 17.81 -7.97 -7.27
N ASP A 136 18.35 -9.17 -7.30
CA ASP A 136 18.40 -9.99 -6.10
C ASP A 136 19.65 -9.59 -5.32
N VAL A 137 19.48 -9.09 -4.11
CA VAL A 137 20.60 -8.55 -3.34
C VAL A 137 21.51 -9.62 -2.77
N ARG A 138 21.07 -10.87 -2.60
CA ARG A 138 21.94 -11.98 -2.23
C ARG A 138 22.73 -12.48 -3.43
N HIS A 139 22.14 -12.41 -4.62
CA HIS A 139 22.77 -12.87 -5.86
C HIS A 139 23.36 -11.71 -6.68
N THR A 140 23.95 -12.01 -7.83
CA THR A 140 24.48 -11.00 -8.77
C THR A 140 23.58 -10.80 -9.98
N GLY A 141 22.42 -11.48 -10.03
CA GLY A 141 21.49 -11.40 -11.14
C GLY A 141 20.71 -10.09 -11.13
N ILE A 142 20.75 -9.37 -12.26
CA ILE A 142 19.89 -8.22 -12.54
C ILE A 142 18.89 -8.64 -13.60
N ARG A 143 17.61 -8.35 -13.36
CA ARG A 143 16.55 -8.44 -14.37
C ARG A 143 16.17 -7.04 -14.79
N GLU A 144 16.02 -6.83 -16.08
CA GLU A 144 15.55 -5.56 -16.61
C GLU A 144 14.17 -5.73 -17.24
N VAL A 145 13.27 -4.80 -16.94
CA VAL A 145 11.97 -4.66 -17.61
C VAL A 145 12.03 -3.42 -18.47
N SER A 146 11.64 -3.54 -19.74
CA SER A 146 11.73 -2.44 -20.69
C SER A 146 11.00 -1.21 -20.16
N ARG A 147 11.58 -0.02 -20.37
CA ARG A 147 10.91 1.25 -20.07
C ARG A 147 9.55 1.43 -20.75
N THR A 148 9.30 0.71 -21.85
CA THR A 148 8.00 0.73 -22.55
C THR A 148 6.96 -0.18 -21.91
N GLU A 149 7.41 -1.21 -21.20
CA GLU A 149 6.55 -2.17 -20.50
C GLU A 149 6.27 -1.70 -19.08
N PHE A 150 7.32 -1.26 -18.37
CA PHE A 150 7.23 -0.76 -17.01
C PHE A 150 7.40 0.76 -16.98
N LEU A 151 6.27 1.46 -16.90
CA LEU A 151 6.24 2.90 -16.70
C LEU A 151 6.24 3.23 -15.21
N THR A 152 6.90 4.32 -14.80
CA THR A 152 7.00 4.72 -13.39
C THR A 152 5.60 4.90 -12.75
N PRO A 153 5.24 4.12 -11.73
CA PRO A 153 3.95 4.25 -11.06
C PRO A 153 3.95 5.40 -10.05
N SER A 154 2.76 5.80 -9.58
CA SER A 154 2.60 6.78 -8.51
C SER A 154 2.74 6.17 -7.12
N ALA A 155 2.42 4.88 -6.97
CA ALA A 155 2.52 4.15 -5.71
C ALA A 155 2.74 2.65 -5.93
N PHE A 156 3.20 1.99 -4.87
CA PHE A 156 3.40 0.55 -4.77
C PHE A 156 2.65 -0.02 -3.57
N ILE A 157 2.15 -1.24 -3.70
CA ILE A 157 1.82 -2.06 -2.54
C ILE A 157 2.50 -3.43 -2.72
N PHE A 158 3.28 -3.82 -1.73
CA PHE A 158 3.98 -5.10 -1.72
C PHE A 158 3.10 -6.20 -1.12
N LEU A 159 3.02 -7.34 -1.81
CA LEU A 159 2.27 -8.52 -1.38
C LEU A 159 3.27 -9.59 -0.93
N TYR A 160 3.58 -9.59 0.36
CA TYR A 160 4.63 -10.42 0.97
C TYR A 160 4.38 -11.93 0.84
N GLU A 161 3.14 -12.38 1.06
CA GLU A 161 2.78 -13.79 1.00
C GLU A 161 2.89 -14.33 -0.43
N ASN A 162 2.40 -13.55 -1.39
CA ASN A 162 2.36 -13.95 -2.80
C ASN A 162 3.65 -13.64 -3.57
N GLN A 163 4.60 -12.91 -2.98
CA GLN A 163 5.81 -12.43 -3.65
C GLN A 163 5.48 -11.65 -4.93
N LEU A 164 4.50 -10.76 -4.83
CA LEU A 164 4.02 -9.88 -5.90
C LEU A 164 4.07 -8.42 -5.45
N PHE A 165 3.87 -7.51 -6.39
CA PHE A 165 3.63 -6.12 -6.07
C PHE A 165 2.60 -5.50 -7.00
N LEU A 166 1.76 -4.65 -6.44
CA LEU A 166 0.80 -3.83 -7.16
C LEU A 166 1.44 -2.50 -7.52
N THR A 167 1.25 -2.08 -8.76
CA THR A 167 1.62 -0.75 -9.23
C THR A 167 0.37 0.04 -9.56
N PHE A 168 0.33 1.29 -9.10
CA PHE A 168 -0.78 2.21 -9.34
C PHE A 168 -0.34 3.29 -10.28
N ARG A 169 -1.08 3.52 -11.37
CA ARG A 169 -0.76 4.58 -12.32
C ARG A 169 -2.00 4.98 -13.09
N ASN A 170 -2.26 6.27 -13.22
CA ASN A 170 -3.38 6.78 -14.02
C ASN A 170 -4.71 6.08 -13.70
N ARG A 171 -4.97 5.81 -12.41
CA ARG A 171 -6.16 5.09 -11.91
C ARG A 171 -6.22 3.59 -12.21
N THR A 172 -5.26 3.03 -12.93
CA THR A 172 -5.19 1.60 -13.18
C THR A 172 -4.28 0.92 -12.16
N VAL A 173 -4.57 -0.35 -11.93
CA VAL A 173 -3.78 -1.23 -11.07
C VAL A 173 -3.21 -2.33 -11.96
N ALA A 174 -1.95 -2.66 -11.76
CA ALA A 174 -1.27 -3.77 -12.43
C ALA A 174 -0.50 -4.59 -11.40
N VAL A 175 -0.45 -5.90 -11.63
CA VAL A 175 0.19 -6.86 -10.74
C VAL A 175 1.44 -7.38 -11.41
N TRP A 176 2.57 -7.29 -10.70
CA TRP A 176 3.87 -7.69 -11.21
C TRP A 176 4.52 -8.69 -10.27
N ASN A 177 5.38 -9.54 -10.84
CA ASN A 177 6.27 -10.38 -10.06
C ASN A 177 7.71 -9.86 -10.08
N PHE A 178 8.55 -10.40 -9.21
CA PHE A 178 9.97 -10.01 -9.13
C PHE A 178 10.86 -10.63 -10.22
N ARG A 179 10.29 -11.33 -11.22
CA ARG A 179 10.96 -11.61 -12.48
C ARG A 179 10.79 -10.48 -13.50
N GLY A 180 9.97 -9.49 -13.17
CA GLY A 180 9.67 -8.36 -14.05
C GLY A 180 8.54 -8.63 -15.04
N GLU A 181 7.76 -9.69 -14.81
CA GLU A 181 6.64 -10.06 -15.67
C GLU A 181 5.36 -9.42 -15.13
N LEU A 182 4.56 -8.85 -16.04
CA LEU A 182 3.19 -8.47 -15.75
C LEU A 182 2.36 -9.75 -15.56
N VAL A 183 1.83 -9.95 -14.35
CA VAL A 183 1.00 -11.11 -14.00
C VAL A 183 -0.42 -10.89 -14.49
N THR A 184 -1.00 -9.74 -14.16
CA THR A 184 -2.34 -9.35 -14.60
C THR A 184 -2.55 -7.84 -14.50
N SER A 185 -3.62 -7.35 -15.12
CA SER A 185 -4.15 -6.01 -14.96
C SER A 185 -5.66 -6.08 -14.79
N PHE A 186 -6.23 -5.13 -14.08
CA PHE A 186 -7.66 -5.12 -13.79
C PHE A 186 -8.39 -4.26 -14.84
N GLU A 187 -9.16 -4.91 -15.72
CA GLU A 187 -9.78 -4.26 -16.89
C GLU A 187 -10.88 -3.25 -16.52
N ASP A 188 -11.59 -3.47 -15.42
CA ASP A 188 -12.77 -2.68 -14.99
C ASP A 188 -12.53 -1.86 -13.71
N HIS A 189 -11.27 -1.80 -13.26
CA HIS A 189 -10.88 -1.24 -11.97
C HIS A 189 -10.28 0.16 -12.14
N LEU A 190 -11.09 1.08 -12.67
CA LEU A 190 -10.71 2.49 -12.78
C LEU A 190 -10.89 3.18 -11.44
N LEU A 191 -9.81 3.34 -10.68
CA LEU A 191 -9.85 3.98 -9.37
C LEU A 191 -10.45 5.40 -9.43
N TRP A 192 -11.29 5.71 -8.43
CA TRP A 192 -11.94 7.01 -8.33
C TRP A 192 -10.96 8.15 -8.11
N HIS A 193 -9.84 7.88 -7.42
CA HIS A 193 -8.74 8.82 -7.27
C HIS A 193 -7.52 8.37 -8.10
N PRO A 194 -6.83 9.29 -8.80
CA PRO A 194 -5.70 8.95 -9.67
C PRO A 194 -4.44 8.58 -8.88
N ASP A 195 -4.27 9.18 -7.71
CA ASP A 195 -3.24 8.84 -6.76
C ASP A 195 -3.81 7.80 -5.80
N CYS A 196 -3.12 6.67 -5.66
CA CYS A 196 -3.50 5.63 -4.72
C CYS A 196 -3.56 6.25 -3.32
N ASN A 197 -4.76 6.41 -2.77
CA ASN A 197 -4.96 6.75 -1.38
C ASN A 197 -5.33 5.44 -0.68
N THR A 198 -4.47 4.97 0.22
CA THR A 198 -4.68 3.72 0.99
C THR A 198 -6.02 3.70 1.72
N ASN A 199 -6.64 4.86 1.94
CA ASN A 199 -7.96 4.96 2.55
C ASN A 199 -9.09 4.40 1.67
N ASN A 200 -8.90 4.20 0.37
CA ASN A 200 -9.96 3.79 -0.56
C ASN A 200 -9.73 2.41 -1.19
N ILE A 201 -8.73 1.68 -0.70
CA ILE A 201 -8.38 0.34 -1.14
C ILE A 201 -8.14 -0.51 0.10
N TYR A 202 -8.65 -1.73 0.09
CA TYR A 202 -8.36 -2.76 1.08
C TYR A 202 -7.83 -4.00 0.37
N ILE A 203 -6.80 -4.63 0.94
CA ILE A 203 -6.25 -5.91 0.48
C ILE A 203 -6.44 -6.88 1.62
N THR A 204 -7.02 -8.05 1.32
CA THR A 204 -7.29 -9.08 2.32
C THR A 204 -6.02 -9.65 2.93
N SER A 205 -6.14 -10.22 4.13
CA SER A 205 -5.01 -10.75 4.90
C SER A 205 -4.29 -11.89 4.16
N ASP A 206 -5.01 -12.68 3.38
CA ASP A 206 -4.50 -13.73 2.48
C ASP A 206 -4.01 -13.20 1.11
N GLN A 207 -4.15 -11.90 0.86
CA GLN A 207 -3.68 -11.19 -0.32
C GLN A 207 -4.23 -11.72 -1.65
N ASP A 208 -5.43 -12.28 -1.64
CA ASP A 208 -6.09 -12.82 -2.84
C ASP A 208 -7.11 -11.84 -3.45
N LEU A 209 -7.66 -10.93 -2.65
CA LEU A 209 -8.65 -9.93 -3.06
C LEU A 209 -8.16 -8.50 -2.85
N ILE A 210 -8.55 -7.64 -3.79
CA ILE A 210 -8.47 -6.19 -3.66
C ILE A 210 -9.89 -5.63 -3.73
N ILE A 211 -10.26 -4.85 -2.71
CA ILE A 211 -11.52 -4.12 -2.63
C ILE A 211 -11.20 -2.65 -2.81
N SER A 212 -11.85 -1.98 -3.76
CA SER A 212 -11.50 -0.61 -4.08
C SER A 212 -12.71 0.23 -4.45
N TYR A 213 -12.57 1.54 -4.27
CA TYR A 213 -13.51 2.51 -4.79
C TYR A 213 -13.12 2.96 -6.21
N CYS A 214 -13.97 2.60 -7.17
CA CYS A 214 -13.80 2.84 -8.60
C CYS A 214 -14.82 3.83 -9.15
N LYS A 215 -14.56 4.34 -10.35
CA LYS A 215 -15.55 5.06 -11.16
C LYS A 215 -16.62 4.09 -11.64
N ALA A 216 -17.87 4.56 -11.64
CA ALA A 216 -18.97 3.87 -12.30
C ALA A 216 -18.72 3.79 -13.83
N ASP A 217 -19.24 2.74 -14.46
CA ASP A 217 -19.08 2.52 -15.90
C ASP A 217 -19.77 3.65 -16.68
N SER A 218 -19.06 4.20 -17.67
CA SER A 218 -19.44 5.42 -18.40
C SER A 218 -20.58 5.26 -19.42
N ASP A 219 -21.20 4.09 -19.50
CA ASP A 219 -22.23 3.81 -20.52
C ASP A 219 -23.55 4.56 -20.26
N ASP A 220 -23.74 5.10 -19.05
CA ASP A 220 -24.85 5.99 -18.73
C ASP A 220 -24.47 7.46 -18.90
N GLN A 221 -24.14 7.89 -20.13
CA GLN A 221 -23.91 9.31 -20.50
C GLN A 221 -25.11 10.26 -20.23
N TRP A 222 -26.19 9.74 -19.66
CA TRP A 222 -27.45 10.43 -19.42
C TRP A 222 -27.69 10.74 -17.93
N MET A 223 -26.80 10.27 -17.05
CA MET A 223 -26.74 10.66 -15.66
C MET A 223 -25.27 10.88 -15.32
N GLU A 224 -24.85 12.12 -15.13
CA GLU A 224 -23.66 12.44 -14.33
C GLU A 224 -23.94 11.99 -12.89
N GLY A 225 -23.95 10.68 -12.66
CA GLY A 225 -24.00 10.10 -11.35
C GLY A 225 -22.64 10.33 -10.73
N ASN A 226 -22.57 11.26 -9.77
CA ASN A 226 -21.39 11.52 -8.96
C ASN A 226 -21.01 10.33 -8.04
N ALA A 227 -21.72 9.21 -8.16
CA ALA A 227 -21.57 7.99 -7.39
C ALA A 227 -20.63 7.01 -8.10
N GLY A 228 -19.62 6.53 -7.39
CA GLY A 228 -18.72 5.48 -7.88
C GLY A 228 -19.26 4.07 -7.64
N SER A 229 -18.37 3.10 -7.72
CA SER A 229 -18.64 1.70 -7.40
C SER A 229 -17.59 1.13 -6.47
N ILE A 230 -17.98 0.17 -5.64
CA ILE A 230 -17.03 -0.65 -4.89
C ILE A 230 -16.78 -1.91 -5.69
N ASN A 231 -15.54 -2.12 -6.13
CA ASN A 231 -15.15 -3.29 -6.91
C ASN A 231 -14.42 -4.27 -6.00
N ILE A 232 -14.77 -5.54 -6.09
CA ILE A 232 -14.11 -6.64 -5.40
C ILE A 232 -13.48 -7.51 -6.48
N SER A 233 -12.16 -7.47 -6.59
CA SER A 233 -11.43 -8.15 -7.66
C SER A 233 -10.42 -9.14 -7.10
N ASN A 234 -10.24 -10.27 -7.77
CA ASN A 234 -9.19 -11.22 -7.43
C ASN A 234 -7.84 -10.73 -7.97
N ILE A 235 -6.85 -10.63 -7.10
CA ILE A 235 -5.53 -10.05 -7.40
C ILE A 235 -4.78 -10.87 -8.44
N LEU A 236 -4.80 -12.20 -8.35
CA LEU A 236 -4.02 -13.06 -9.25
C LEU A 236 -4.59 -13.10 -10.67
N THR A 237 -5.92 -13.16 -10.77
CA THR A 237 -6.60 -13.26 -12.08
C THR A 237 -6.93 -11.90 -12.68
N GLY A 238 -6.98 -10.83 -11.88
CA GLY A 238 -7.41 -9.50 -12.30
C GLY A 238 -8.93 -9.40 -12.52
N LYS A 239 -9.69 -10.48 -12.29
CA LYS A 239 -11.13 -10.53 -12.54
C LYS A 239 -11.91 -9.87 -11.43
N CYS A 240 -12.86 -9.01 -11.79
CA CYS A 240 -13.88 -8.52 -10.88
C CYS A 240 -14.86 -9.65 -10.53
N LEU A 241 -14.95 -9.97 -9.24
CA LEU A 241 -15.82 -11.00 -8.70
C LEU A 241 -17.20 -10.44 -8.37
N ALA A 242 -17.23 -9.21 -7.85
CA ALA A 242 -18.46 -8.52 -7.51
C ALA A 242 -18.26 -7.00 -7.58
N LYS A 243 -19.34 -6.28 -7.87
CA LYS A 243 -19.37 -4.82 -7.94
C LYS A 243 -20.59 -4.33 -7.18
N ILE A 244 -20.43 -3.35 -6.30
CA ILE A 244 -21.52 -2.63 -5.65
C ILE A 244 -21.62 -1.26 -6.34
N ASN A 245 -22.76 -0.99 -6.97
CA ASN A 245 -23.01 0.26 -7.68
C ASN A 245 -24.45 0.73 -7.40
N ALA A 246 -24.79 1.93 -7.86
CA ALA A 246 -26.13 2.49 -7.68
C ALA A 246 -27.24 1.77 -8.48
N THR A 247 -26.90 0.92 -9.46
CA THR A 247 -27.86 0.25 -10.36
C THR A 247 -28.23 -1.16 -9.91
N ASN A 248 -27.43 -1.81 -9.07
CA ASN A 248 -27.70 -3.16 -8.54
C ASN A 248 -29.00 -3.27 -7.72
N GLY A 249 -29.63 -2.16 -7.35
CA GLY A 249 -30.94 -2.11 -6.70
C GLY A 249 -32.15 -2.17 -7.64
N SER A 250 -31.96 -2.21 -8.98
CA SER A 250 -33.06 -2.40 -9.92
C SER A 250 -33.26 -3.88 -10.24
N PRO A 251 -34.43 -4.50 -9.98
CA PRO A 251 -34.77 -5.76 -10.62
C PRO A 251 -34.71 -5.53 -12.13
N LYS A 252 -34.02 -6.40 -12.86
CA LYS A 252 -34.20 -6.48 -14.32
C LYS A 252 -35.68 -6.78 -14.56
N ASP A 253 -36.35 -5.90 -15.30
CA ASP A 253 -37.76 -6.05 -15.65
C ASP A 253 -37.95 -7.39 -16.37
N GLU A 254 -38.40 -8.43 -15.67
CA GLU A 254 -39.16 -9.49 -16.30
C GLU A 254 -40.53 -8.90 -16.64
N GLU A 255 -40.83 -8.88 -17.93
CA GLU A 255 -42.10 -8.46 -18.50
C GLU A 255 -43.28 -9.14 -17.79
N CYS A 256 -43.94 -8.41 -16.88
CA CYS A 256 -45.32 -8.71 -16.54
C CYS A 256 -46.10 -7.42 -16.32
N SER A 257 -46.89 -7.11 -17.34
CA SER A 257 -47.98 -6.16 -17.30
C SER A 257 -48.95 -6.48 -16.18
N SER A 258 -49.00 -5.67 -15.13
CA SER A 258 -50.28 -5.21 -14.55
C SER A 258 -50.11 -4.16 -13.44
N SER A 259 -51.03 -3.23 -13.51
CA SER A 259 -51.31 -2.10 -12.64
C SER A 259 -51.42 -2.42 -11.14
N THR A 260 -50.70 -1.66 -10.30
CA THR A 260 -51.29 -0.89 -9.18
C THR A 260 -50.26 0.06 -8.56
N GLY A 261 -50.62 1.35 -8.46
CA GLY A 261 -49.74 2.44 -8.06
C GLY A 261 -49.63 2.58 -6.54
N SER A 262 -48.55 2.07 -5.95
CA SER A 262 -48.08 2.46 -4.61
C SER A 262 -46.62 2.06 -4.32
N SER A 263 -45.98 1.23 -5.16
CA SER A 263 -44.60 0.72 -4.95
C SER A 263 -43.48 1.55 -5.58
N LYS A 264 -43.79 2.55 -6.41
CA LYS A 264 -42.78 3.36 -7.12
C LYS A 264 -42.06 4.36 -6.21
N GLN A 265 -42.73 4.87 -5.17
CA GLN A 265 -42.21 5.98 -4.35
C GLN A 265 -41.18 5.52 -3.30
N SER A 266 -41.34 4.34 -2.70
CA SER A 266 -40.31 3.77 -1.80
C SER A 266 -39.07 3.28 -2.57
N ARG A 267 -39.24 2.77 -3.79
CA ARG A 267 -38.14 2.35 -4.68
C ARG A 267 -37.29 3.52 -5.16
N LEU A 268 -37.90 4.68 -5.46
CA LEU A 268 -37.19 5.92 -5.79
C LEU A 268 -36.40 6.48 -4.59
N MET A 269 -36.94 6.38 -3.37
CA MET A 269 -36.23 6.78 -2.14
C MET A 269 -35.05 5.86 -1.80
N MET A 270 -35.17 4.54 -1.98
CA MET A 270 -34.04 3.61 -1.78
C MET A 270 -32.92 3.80 -2.83
N ARG A 271 -33.30 4.13 -4.07
CA ARG A 271 -32.34 4.45 -5.14
C ARG A 271 -31.55 5.72 -4.83
N SER A 272 -32.15 6.69 -4.10
CA SER A 272 -31.43 7.87 -3.65
C SER A 272 -30.49 7.61 -2.47
N THR A 273 -30.73 6.59 -1.63
CA THR A 273 -29.85 6.29 -0.49
C THR A 273 -28.58 5.56 -0.91
N VAL A 274 -28.66 4.56 -1.80
CA VAL A 274 -27.46 3.82 -2.27
C VAL A 274 -26.57 4.72 -3.13
N ALA A 275 -27.15 5.52 -4.03
CA ALA A 275 -26.38 6.47 -4.83
C ALA A 275 -25.68 7.52 -3.95
N ALA A 276 -26.37 8.08 -2.95
CA ALA A 276 -25.77 9.02 -2.00
C ALA A 276 -24.70 8.37 -1.12
N ALA A 277 -24.86 7.08 -0.77
CA ALA A 277 -23.86 6.31 -0.02
C ALA A 277 -22.55 6.11 -0.78
N LEU A 278 -22.65 5.96 -2.11
CA LEU A 278 -21.53 5.72 -3.02
C LEU A 278 -20.96 7.02 -3.62
N GLU A 279 -21.48 8.19 -3.26
CA GLU A 279 -20.97 9.48 -3.73
C GLU A 279 -19.72 9.88 -2.95
N ASP A 280 -18.60 10.08 -3.66
CA ASP A 280 -17.32 10.59 -3.13
C ASP A 280 -16.89 9.90 -1.81
N ILE A 281 -16.70 8.58 -1.89
CA ILE A 281 -16.15 7.78 -0.79
C ILE A 281 -14.72 8.25 -0.47
N THR A 282 -14.48 8.53 0.81
CA THR A 282 -13.22 9.01 1.36
C THR A 282 -12.52 7.99 2.26
N ALA A 283 -13.25 6.96 2.70
CA ALA A 283 -12.74 5.85 3.49
C ALA A 283 -13.46 4.55 3.13
N LEU A 284 -12.70 3.47 3.02
CA LEU A 284 -13.15 2.11 2.75
C LEU A 284 -12.42 1.15 3.69
N PHE A 285 -13.18 0.25 4.32
CA PHE A 285 -12.64 -0.80 5.18
C PHE A 285 -13.44 -2.08 4.97
N TYR A 286 -12.78 -3.24 5.04
CA TYR A 286 -13.44 -4.54 4.97
C TYR A 286 -13.15 -5.32 6.25
N ASP A 287 -14.21 -5.71 6.94
CA ASP A 287 -14.14 -6.61 8.09
C ASP A 287 -14.20 -8.06 7.57
N GLU A 288 -13.04 -8.70 7.51
CA GLU A 288 -12.90 -10.10 7.05
C GLU A 288 -13.59 -11.10 7.99
N GLU A 289 -13.73 -10.81 9.28
CA GLU A 289 -14.41 -11.72 10.22
C GLU A 289 -15.92 -11.70 10.01
N ARG A 290 -16.48 -10.52 9.70
CA ARG A 290 -17.93 -10.33 9.50
C ARG A 290 -18.36 -10.41 8.05
N ASN A 291 -17.43 -10.36 7.10
CA ASN A 291 -17.68 -10.17 5.67
C ASN A 291 -18.52 -8.91 5.38
N GLU A 292 -18.14 -7.79 6.00
CA GLU A 292 -18.84 -6.52 5.89
C GLU A 292 -17.91 -5.44 5.33
N ILE A 293 -18.38 -4.69 4.32
CA ILE A 293 -17.66 -3.52 3.81
C ILE A 293 -18.23 -2.27 4.48
N TYR A 294 -17.35 -1.42 5.00
CA TYR A 294 -17.67 -0.14 5.60
C TYR A 294 -17.15 0.98 4.71
N THR A 295 -17.99 1.96 4.40
CA THR A 295 -17.59 3.13 3.62
C THR A 295 -18.01 4.43 4.29
N GLY A 296 -17.11 5.40 4.31
CA GLY A 296 -17.38 6.78 4.69
C GLY A 296 -17.28 7.71 3.50
N ASN A 297 -18.17 8.69 3.37
CA ASN A 297 -18.15 9.65 2.28
C ASN A 297 -17.92 11.11 2.73
N ARG A 298 -17.72 12.02 1.77
CA ARG A 298 -17.51 13.45 2.02
C ARG A 298 -18.62 14.14 2.83
N HIS A 299 -19.83 13.57 2.83
CA HIS A 299 -20.99 14.10 3.54
C HIS A 299 -21.04 13.63 5.00
N GLY A 300 -20.08 12.82 5.44
CA GLY A 300 -20.04 12.24 6.78
C GLY A 300 -20.99 11.07 6.97
N LEU A 301 -21.53 10.50 5.89
CA LEU A 301 -22.35 9.29 5.96
C LEU A 301 -21.45 8.06 6.03
N VAL A 302 -21.80 7.14 6.92
CA VAL A 302 -21.17 5.83 7.06
C VAL A 302 -22.18 4.77 6.67
N HIS A 303 -21.80 3.91 5.72
CA HIS A 303 -22.63 2.82 5.24
C HIS A 303 -21.93 1.49 5.43
N VAL A 304 -22.73 0.46 5.73
CA VAL A 304 -22.30 -0.93 5.81
C VAL A 304 -22.93 -1.67 4.65
N TRP A 305 -22.12 -2.44 3.94
CA TRP A 305 -22.52 -3.33 2.87
C TRP A 305 -22.28 -4.76 3.34
N SER A 306 -23.38 -5.46 3.62
CA SER A 306 -23.39 -6.86 4.02
C SER A 306 -24.36 -7.63 3.14
N ASN A 307 -24.26 -8.96 3.19
CA ASN A 307 -25.29 -9.85 2.65
C ASN A 307 -26.57 -9.81 3.50
#